data_AF-A0A4R4VBQ9-F1
#
_entry.id   AF-A0A4R4VBQ9-F1
#
_cell.length_a   1.000
_cell.length_b   1.000
_cell.length_c   1.000
_cell.angle_alpha   90.00
_cell.angle_beta   90.00
_cell.angle_gamma   90.00
#
_symmetry.space_group_name_H-M   'P 1'
#
loop_
_entity.id
_entity.type
_entity.pdbx_description
1 polymer ?
#
loop_
_entity_poly.entity_id
_entity_poly.type
_entity_poly.pdbx_seq_one_letter_code
_entity_poly.pdbx_strand_id
1 'polypeptide(L)' 'AEHVVAFARGGEDFGERPRAVAVATRLPVRLAATGWGATTLTLPTGTWRDLLTGVRHTGRIPLAHLLGQYPVALLERNDL' A
#
# COMPACT_ATOMS: atom_id res chain seq x y z
N ALA A 1 -8.64 9.32 4.97
CA ALA A 1 -7.37 9.32 4.21
C ALA A 1 -6.22 10.08 4.90
N GLU A 2 -6.45 10.80 6.02
CA GLU A 2 -5.42 11.65 6.65
C GLU A 2 -4.27 10.90 7.33
N HIS A 3 -4.44 9.59 7.58
CA HIS A 3 -3.52 8.78 8.40
C HIS A 3 -2.58 7.88 7.59
N VAL A 4 -2.52 8.04 6.26
CA VAL A 4 -1.66 7.24 5.38
C VAL A 4 -0.76 8.13 4.56
N VAL A 5 0.47 7.69 4.33
CA VAL A 5 1.37 8.20 3.30
C VAL A 5 1.74 7.03 2.40
N ALA A 6 1.66 7.22 1.09
CA ALA A 6 2.05 6.22 0.12
C ALA A 6 2.73 6.87 -1.09
N PHE A 7 3.74 6.20 -1.64
CA PHE A 7 4.39 6.60 -2.88
C PHE A 7 4.90 5.38 -3.64
N ALA A 8 5.02 5.53 -4.96
CA ALA A 8 5.53 4.50 -5.85
C ALA A 8 6.95 4.85 -6.32
N ARG A 9 7.77 3.83 -6.61
CA ARG A 9 9.15 3.95 -7.12
C ARG A 9 9.43 2.94 -8.23
N GLY A 10 10.41 3.25 -9.07
CA GLY A 10 10.80 2.48 -10.25
C GLY A 10 9.94 2.80 -11.47
N GLY A 11 10.46 2.52 -12.68
CA GLY A 11 9.81 2.85 -13.95
C GLY A 11 10.12 4.27 -14.45
N GLU A 12 11.37 4.73 -14.28
CA GLU A 12 11.78 6.10 -14.60
C GLU A 12 11.95 6.34 -16.12
N ASP A 13 11.96 5.29 -16.94
CA ASP A 13 12.08 5.35 -18.41
C ASP A 13 10.76 5.05 -19.15
N PHE A 14 10.47 5.85 -20.17
CA PHE A 14 9.49 5.68 -21.26
C PHE A 14 8.46 4.53 -21.11
N GLY A 15 7.42 4.76 -20.29
CA GLY A 15 6.23 3.88 -20.24
C GLY A 15 6.34 2.67 -19.31
N GLU A 16 7.41 2.54 -18.53
CA GLU A 16 7.48 1.52 -17.50
C GLU A 16 6.53 1.81 -16.33
N ARG A 17 5.92 0.74 -15.81
CA ARG A 17 5.06 0.81 -14.63
C ARG A 17 5.90 0.76 -13.35
N PRO A 18 5.42 1.34 -12.24
CA PRO A 18 6.12 1.28 -10.97
C PRO A 18 6.45 -0.15 -10.55
N ARG A 19 7.60 -0.32 -9.90
CA ARG A 19 8.08 -1.63 -9.42
C ARG A 19 7.86 -1.82 -7.92
N ALA A 20 7.78 -0.72 -7.17
CA ALA A 20 7.55 -0.74 -5.73
C ALA A 20 6.52 0.31 -5.30
N VAL A 21 5.75 0.00 -4.25
CA VAL A 21 4.90 0.95 -3.52
C VAL A 21 5.18 0.83 -2.03
N ALA A 22 5.56 1.94 -1.40
CA ALA A 22 5.73 2.03 0.05
C ALA A 22 4.49 2.67 0.67
N VAL A 23 4.00 2.11 1.78
CA VAL A 23 2.81 2.59 2.49
C VAL A 23 3.12 2.67 3.98
N ALA A 24 2.83 3.79 4.62
CA ALA A 24 3.08 4.00 6.05
C ALA A 24 1.93 4.73 6.75
N THR A 25 1.73 4.38 8.02
CA THR A 25 0.79 5.07 8.91
C THR A 25 1.40 6.37 9.45
N ARG A 26 0.64 7.47 9.41
CA ARG A 26 0.97 8.73 10.10
C ARG A 26 -0.06 9.05 11.18
N LEU A 27 0.37 9.72 12.24
CA LEU A 27 -0.48 10.06 13.40
C LEU A 27 -1.22 8.85 14.02
N PRO A 28 -0.52 7.73 14.34
CA PRO A 28 -1.15 6.46 14.71
C PRO A 28 -2.04 6.53 15.96
N VAL A 29 -1.72 7.41 16.92
CA VAL A 29 -2.54 7.61 18.13
C VAL A 29 -3.94 8.13 17.79
N ARG A 30 -4.05 9.07 16.82
CA ARG A 30 -5.35 9.58 16.36
C ARG A 30 -6.10 8.55 15.53
N LEU A 31 -5.37 7.80 14.69
CA LEU A 31 -5.93 6.69 13.94
C LEU A 31 -6.54 5.64 14.87
N ALA A 32 -5.88 5.28 15.97
CA ALA A 32 -6.37 4.27 16.91
C ALA A 32 -7.76 4.60 17.49
N ALA A 33 -8.10 5.88 17.63
CA ALA A 33 -9.40 6.32 18.12
C ALA A 33 -10.54 6.20 17.09
N THR A 34 -10.22 6.16 15.80
CA THR A 34 -11.21 6.22 14.71
C THR A 34 -11.19 4.99 13.79
N GLY A 35 -10.08 4.26 13.79
CA GLY A 35 -9.78 3.21 12.83
C GLY A 35 -9.63 3.73 11.40
N TRP A 36 -9.40 2.81 10.47
CA TRP A 36 -9.26 3.14 9.05
C TRP A 36 -10.59 3.49 8.35
N GLY A 37 -11.72 3.06 8.91
CA GLY A 37 -13.04 3.19 8.28
C GLY A 37 -13.04 2.62 6.85
N ALA A 38 -13.63 3.36 5.92
CA ALA A 38 -13.65 3.01 4.49
C ALA A 38 -12.41 3.48 3.70
N THR A 39 -11.31 3.87 4.38
CA THR A 39 -10.11 4.35 3.69
C THR A 39 -9.47 3.23 2.88
N THR A 40 -9.23 3.48 1.59
CA THR A 40 -8.64 2.51 0.66
C THR A 40 -7.40 3.09 -0.02
N LEU A 41 -6.48 2.21 -0.41
CA LEU A 41 -5.37 2.50 -1.32
C LEU A 41 -5.69 1.89 -2.68
N THR A 42 -5.53 2.66 -3.76
CA THR A 42 -5.64 2.12 -5.12
C THR A 42 -4.24 1.94 -5.67
N LEU A 43 -3.88 0.69 -6.00
CA LEU A 43 -2.59 0.36 -6.60
C LEU A 43 -2.62 0.57 -8.12
N PRO A 44 -1.45 0.84 -8.74
CA PRO A 44 -1.32 0.75 -10.18
C PRO A 44 -1.68 -0.66 -10.68
N THR A 45 -2.15 -0.75 -11.92
CA THR A 45 -2.54 -2.03 -12.54
C THR A 45 -1.41 -3.05 -12.50
N GLY A 46 -1.70 -4.19 -11.88
CA GLY A 46 -0.81 -5.33 -11.78
C GLY A 46 -1.10 -6.16 -10.52
N THR A 47 -0.28 -7.19 -10.31
CA THR A 47 -0.26 -7.95 -9.06
C THR A 47 0.88 -7.48 -8.20
N TRP A 48 0.62 -7.24 -6.92
CA TRP A 48 1.57 -6.71 -5.97
C TRP A 48 1.71 -7.67 -4.80
N ARG A 49 2.94 -8.04 -4.44
CA ARG A 49 3.24 -8.85 -3.26
C ARG A 49 3.70 -7.94 -2.14
N ASP A 50 3.06 -8.01 -0.99
CA ASP A 50 3.60 -7.43 0.24
C ASP A 50 4.79 -8.27 0.70
N LEU A 51 5.96 -7.65 0.76
CA LEU A 51 7.20 -8.32 1.16
C LEU A 51 7.24 -8.65 2.66
N LEU A 52 6.44 -7.98 3.49
CA LEU A 52 6.43 -8.18 4.93
C LEU A 52 5.51 -9.32 5.36
N THR A 53 4.42 -9.54 4.61
CA THR A 53 3.40 -10.55 4.93
C THR A 53 3.35 -11.70 3.92
N GLY A 54 3.90 -11.49 2.72
CA GLY A 54 3.80 -12.42 1.59
C GLY A 54 2.46 -12.38 0.86
N VAL A 55 1.47 -11.62 1.34
CA VAL A 55 0.12 -11.54 0.76
C VAL A 55 0.18 -10.82 -0.58
N ARG A 56 -0.66 -11.27 -1.53
CA ARG A 56 -0.80 -10.63 -2.84
C ARG A 56 -2.04 -9.74 -2.88
N HIS A 57 -1.92 -8.60 -3.54
CA HIS A 57 -2.98 -7.62 -3.70
C HIS A 57 -3.07 -7.11 -5.14
N THR A 58 -4.25 -6.61 -5.50
CA THR A 58 -4.56 -6.00 -6.79
C THR A 58 -5.56 -4.85 -6.58
N GLY A 59 -5.54 -3.86 -7.48
CA GLY A 59 -6.57 -2.81 -7.53
C GLY A 59 -6.73 -2.01 -6.23
N ARG A 60 -7.97 -1.92 -5.73
CA ARG A 60 -8.33 -1.12 -4.55
C ARG A 60 -8.36 -1.99 -3.29
N ILE A 61 -7.63 -1.58 -2.26
CA ILE A 61 -7.43 -2.35 -1.03
C ILE A 61 -7.84 -1.52 0.18
N PRO A 62 -8.70 -2.02 1.08
CA PRO A 62 -8.94 -1.38 2.37
C PRO A 62 -7.67 -1.31 3.21
N LEU A 63 -7.34 -0.14 3.77
CA LEU A 63 -6.14 0.01 4.62
C LEU A 63 -6.22 -0.79 5.91
N ALA A 64 -7.43 -1.06 6.41
CA ALA A 64 -7.64 -1.97 7.54
C ALA A 64 -7.12 -3.39 7.24
N HIS A 65 -7.18 -3.82 5.98
CA HIS A 65 -6.63 -5.10 5.55
C HIS A 65 -5.13 -4.99 5.33
N LEU A 66 -4.69 -4.05 4.48
CA LEU A 66 -3.27 -3.91 4.11
C LEU A 66 -2.35 -3.69 5.32
N LEU A 67 -2.77 -2.85 6.27
CA LEU A 67 -1.98 -2.45 7.43
C LEU A 67 -2.49 -3.07 8.74
N GLY A 68 -3.23 -4.18 8.64
CA GLY A 68 -3.82 -4.88 9.78
C GLY A 68 -2.78 -5.64 10.61
N GLN A 69 -1.76 -6.21 9.96
CA GLN A 69 -0.67 -6.93 10.63
C GLN A 69 0.49 -6.01 11.03
N TYR A 70 0.89 -5.10 10.14
CA TYR A 70 1.93 -4.12 10.38
C TYR A 70 1.44 -2.72 10.01
N PRO A 71 1.83 -1.65 10.74
CA PRO A 71 1.42 -0.27 10.42
C PRO A 71 2.13 0.31 9.18
N VAL A 72 2.83 -0.55 8.43
CA VAL A 72 3.56 -0.28 7.19
C VAL A 72 3.40 -1.46 6.24
N ALA A 73 3.51 -1.21 4.94
CA ALA A 73 3.60 -2.25 3.91
C ALA A 73 4.64 -1.85 2.86
N LEU A 74 5.34 -2.85 2.30
CA LEU A 74 6.22 -2.68 1.16
C LEU A 74 5.79 -3.64 0.06
N LEU A 75 5.21 -3.08 -1.00
CA LEU A 75 4.64 -3.84 -2.09
C LEU A 75 5.60 -3.87 -3.27
N GLU A 76 5.93 -5.06 -3.72
CA GLU A 76 6.70 -5.32 -4.94
C GLU A 76 5.76 -5.79 -6.05
N ARG A 77 6.00 -5.31 -7.27
CA ARG A 77 5.27 -5.76 -8.44
C ARG A 77 5.67 -7.20 -8.79
N ASN A 78 4.69 -8.11 -8.83
CA ASN A 78 4.87 -9.57 -8.94
C ASN A 78 4.15 -10.16 -10.17
N ASP A 79 3.93 -9.36 -11.21
CA ASP A 79 3.42 -9.77 -12.53
C ASP A 79 4.46 -9.48 -13.64
N LEU A 80 5.73 -9.58 -13.25
CA LEU A 80 6.89 -9.45 -14.12
C LEU A 80 7.16 -10.71 -14.93
#